data_AF-A0A8S3YB98-F1
#
_entry.id   AF-A0A8S3YB98-F1
#
_cell.length_a   1.000
_cell.length_b   1.000
_cell.length_c   1.000
_cell.angle_alpha   90.00
_cell.angle_beta   90.00
_cell.angle_gamma   90.00
#
_symmetry.space_group_name_H-M   'P 1'
#
loop_
_entity.id
_entity.type
_entity.pdbx_description
1 polymer ?
#
loop_
_entity_poly.entity_id
_entity_poly.type
_entity_poly.pdbx_seq_one_letter_code
_entity_poly.pdbx_strand_id
1 'polypeptide(L)'
;MESHHPEDVQDSSYALKESKNKITKKIPEDYQRLARYDVVKIGASEKLIIPVKNEGKSDKETENQGNTTDPSKITQSDQEIVIALDKKKQDIGNIRKFVGQSLKKQAGKILALSSVKYPAVNTGDNVVVKIPDVDRVKADDRNIIAVIISQETEGMYKLGTKHGILNQLYAKNQFTVCKETFITVDIVPQHEVTIRQGAK
;
A
#
# COMPACT_ATOMS: atom_id res chain seq x y z
N MET A 1 23.64 -5.97 61.20
CA MET A 1 22.59 -5.05 61.67
C MET A 1 22.85 -3.75 60.93
N GLU A 2 22.02 -3.49 59.92
CA GLU A 2 21.06 -2.36 59.94
C GLU A 2 21.80 -1.01 59.91
N SER A 3 21.53 -0.06 59.03
CA SER A 3 20.60 0.11 57.92
C SER A 3 20.85 1.53 57.37
N HIS A 4 20.28 1.82 56.19
CA HIS A 4 20.00 3.14 55.62
C HIS A 4 21.08 3.82 54.78
N HIS A 5 20.94 3.58 53.47
CA HIS A 5 21.18 4.57 52.43
C HIS A 5 20.13 5.70 52.50
N PRO A 6 20.53 6.98 52.36
CA PRO A 6 19.69 8.01 51.79
C PRO A 6 19.97 8.19 50.29
N GLU A 7 18.92 8.63 49.61
CA GLU A 7 18.82 8.94 48.18
C GLU A 7 19.85 9.98 47.72
N ASP A 8 20.39 9.79 46.51
CA ASP A 8 20.85 10.90 45.67
C ASP A 8 20.38 10.68 44.22
N VAL A 9 19.49 11.59 43.83
CA VAL A 9 19.00 11.83 42.47
C VAL A 9 20.16 12.37 41.63
N GLN A 10 20.52 11.72 40.52
CA GLN A 10 21.28 12.38 39.45
C GLN A 10 20.73 12.05 38.05
N ASP A 11 20.12 13.10 37.49
CA ASP A 11 19.93 13.44 36.07
C ASP A 11 20.08 12.35 35.02
N SER A 12 18.93 11.83 34.58
CA SER A 12 18.76 11.27 33.24
C SER A 12 18.84 12.41 32.22
N SER A 13 20.05 12.75 31.76
CA SER A 13 20.23 13.70 30.65
C SER A 13 19.66 13.09 29.35
N TYR A 14 18.47 13.54 28.93
CA TYR A 14 17.90 13.12 27.66
C TYR A 14 18.71 13.71 26.50
N ALA A 15 19.30 12.85 25.67
CA ALA A 15 20.06 13.29 24.49
C ALA A 15 19.10 13.85 23.42
N LEU A 16 19.22 15.15 23.13
CA LEU A 16 18.39 15.84 22.13
C LEU A 16 18.84 15.46 20.71
N LYS A 17 17.94 14.90 19.89
CA LYS A 17 18.24 14.51 18.50
C LYS A 17 17.61 15.47 17.50
N GLU A 18 18.42 16.02 16.60
CA GLU A 18 17.98 16.98 15.58
C GLU A 18 17.51 16.33 14.29
N SER A 19 16.44 16.85 13.71
CA SER A 19 16.00 16.46 12.37
C SER A 19 16.82 17.17 11.28
N LYS A 20 17.64 16.42 10.53
CA LYS A 20 18.43 16.97 9.43
C LYS A 20 17.54 17.29 8.22
N ASN A 21 17.48 18.56 7.83
CA ASN A 21 16.93 18.98 6.53
C ASN A 21 18.01 18.80 5.45
N LYS A 22 17.92 17.74 4.65
CA LYS A 22 18.84 17.47 3.53
C LYS A 22 18.06 17.39 2.22
N ILE A 23 18.51 18.12 1.21
CA ILE A 23 17.87 18.26 -0.12
C ILE A 23 18.28 17.13 -1.08
N THR A 24 19.22 16.25 -0.70
CA THR A 24 19.72 15.14 -1.55
C THR A 24 19.06 13.79 -1.23
N LYS A 25 19.11 12.84 -2.18
CA LYS A 25 18.61 11.47 -2.03
C LYS A 25 19.31 10.79 -0.83
N LYS A 26 18.52 10.29 0.14
CA LYS A 26 19.03 9.61 1.34
C LYS A 26 19.45 8.18 1.02
N ILE A 27 20.60 7.77 1.53
CA ILE A 27 21.06 6.36 1.53
C ILE A 27 20.64 5.67 2.84
N PRO A 28 20.52 4.33 2.88
CA PRO A 28 20.11 3.60 4.09
C PRO A 28 20.94 3.95 5.34
N GLU A 29 22.20 4.30 5.17
CA GLU A 29 23.11 4.71 6.24
C GLU A 29 22.81 6.11 6.81
N ASP A 30 22.03 6.94 6.10
CA ASP A 30 21.58 8.25 6.59
C ASP A 30 20.47 8.13 7.66
N TYR A 31 19.90 6.94 7.85
CA TYR A 31 18.82 6.69 8.81
C TYR A 31 19.36 6.26 10.17
N GLN A 32 19.14 7.07 11.19
CA GLN A 32 19.42 6.71 12.57
C GLN A 32 18.16 6.15 13.24
N ARG A 33 18.30 5.00 13.93
CA ARG A 33 17.22 4.48 14.77
C ARG A 33 17.05 5.37 16.01
N LEU A 34 15.83 5.84 16.23
CA LEU A 34 15.45 6.55 17.44
C LEU A 34 15.03 5.53 18.51
N ALA A 35 15.48 5.74 19.75
CA ALA A 35 15.13 4.93 20.90
C ALA A 35 13.80 5.41 21.51
N ARG A 36 13.19 4.54 22.33
CA ARG A 36 12.03 4.94 23.13
C ARG A 36 12.48 6.03 24.10
N TYR A 37 11.64 7.04 24.29
CA TYR A 37 11.89 8.21 25.14
C TYR A 37 12.99 9.15 24.63
N ASP A 38 13.44 9.00 23.38
CA ASP A 38 14.25 10.03 22.74
C ASP A 38 13.39 11.28 22.48
N VAL A 39 13.99 12.47 22.62
CA VAL A 39 13.36 13.73 22.26
C VAL A 39 13.85 14.16 20.88
N VAL A 40 12.93 14.41 19.96
CA VAL A 40 13.22 14.86 18.59
C VAL A 40 12.80 16.30 18.42
N LYS A 41 13.71 17.11 17.90
CA LYS A 41 13.43 18.49 17.50
C LYS A 41 12.96 18.54 16.05
N ILE A 42 11.70 18.91 15.84
CA ILE A 42 11.08 19.10 14.52
C ILE A 42 10.72 20.58 14.38
N GLY A 43 11.52 21.31 13.60
CA GLY A 43 11.39 22.76 13.48
C GLY A 43 11.63 23.45 14.83
N ALA A 44 10.66 24.24 15.28
CA ALA A 44 10.71 24.95 16.57
C ALA A 44 10.16 24.12 17.75
N SER A 45 9.66 22.91 17.50
CA SER A 45 9.02 22.08 18.53
C SER A 45 9.85 20.85 18.89
N GLU A 46 9.93 20.55 20.19
CA GLU A 46 10.57 19.36 20.72
C GLU A 46 9.50 18.35 21.15
N LYS A 47 9.64 17.10 20.72
CA LYS A 47 8.65 16.04 21.01
C LYS A 47 9.33 14.79 21.55
N LEU A 48 8.81 14.27 22.66
CA LEU A 48 9.23 13.01 23.26
C LEU A 48 8.62 11.82 22.50
N ILE A 49 9.43 10.82 22.15
CA ILE A 49 8.97 9.58 21.51
C ILE A 49 8.44 8.63 22.59
N ILE A 50 7.12 8.61 22.78
CA ILE A 50 6.45 7.65 23.66
C ILE A 50 5.84 6.52 22.80
N PRO A 51 6.08 5.24 23.12
CA PRO A 51 5.34 4.14 22.48
C PRO A 51 3.86 4.25 22.83
N VAL A 52 2.99 4.28 21.83
CA VAL A 52 1.52 4.27 22.02
C VAL A 52 1.13 2.93 22.65
N LYS A 53 0.72 2.95 23.92
CA LYS A 53 0.10 1.79 24.59
C LYS A 53 -1.33 1.65 24.08
N ASN A 54 -1.62 0.58 23.35
CA ASN A 54 -2.98 0.12 23.15
C ASN A 54 -3.38 -0.73 24.36
N GLU A 55 -4.00 -0.13 25.37
CA GLU A 55 -4.56 -0.86 26.51
C GLU A 55 -6.09 -0.79 26.46
N GLY A 56 -6.72 -1.97 26.32
CA GLY A 56 -8.18 -2.16 26.42
C GLY A 56 -8.75 -3.32 25.60
N LYS A 57 -8.42 -4.58 25.94
CA LYS A 57 -9.21 -5.77 25.61
C LYS A 57 -10.06 -6.18 26.82
N SER A 58 -11.30 -6.60 26.60
CA SER A 58 -11.87 -7.74 27.33
C SER A 58 -12.99 -8.38 26.53
N ASP A 59 -12.69 -9.52 25.94
CA ASP A 59 -13.67 -10.50 25.47
C ASP A 59 -14.38 -11.07 26.70
N LYS A 60 -15.71 -10.91 26.77
CA LYS A 60 -16.59 -11.80 27.52
C LYS A 60 -17.87 -12.00 26.73
N GLU A 61 -17.99 -13.20 26.17
CA GLU A 61 -19.26 -13.78 25.80
C GLU A 61 -20.10 -13.90 27.06
N THR A 62 -21.31 -13.35 27.04
CA THR A 62 -22.39 -13.81 27.91
C THR A 62 -23.68 -13.65 27.13
N GLU A 63 -24.38 -14.77 27.01
CA GLU A 63 -25.74 -14.87 26.47
C GLU A 63 -26.63 -13.74 27.00
N ASN A 64 -27.43 -13.15 26.11
CA ASN A 64 -28.68 -12.55 26.54
C ASN A 64 -29.79 -13.06 25.61
N GLN A 65 -30.49 -14.07 26.15
CA GLN A 65 -31.90 -14.30 25.87
C GLN A 65 -32.67 -13.01 26.11
N GLY A 66 -33.72 -12.83 25.31
CA GLY A 66 -34.45 -11.57 25.21
C GLY A 66 -35.03 -11.05 26.53
N ASN A 67 -35.30 -9.75 26.52
CA ASN A 67 -36.53 -9.26 27.13
C ASN A 67 -36.95 -7.95 26.45
N THR A 68 -38.16 -8.03 25.89
CA THR A 68 -39.02 -6.93 25.46
C THR A 68 -39.25 -5.97 26.61
N THR A 69 -39.07 -4.67 26.43
CA THR A 69 -39.72 -3.66 27.28
C THR A 69 -39.99 -2.39 26.48
N ASP A 70 -41.24 -1.94 26.58
CA ASP A 70 -41.92 -0.86 25.86
C ASP A 70 -41.24 0.53 25.95
N PRO A 71 -41.54 1.42 24.97
CA PRO A 71 -40.86 2.70 24.78
C PRO A 71 -41.45 3.80 25.66
N SER A 72 -41.03 3.94 26.92
CA SER A 72 -41.36 5.16 27.69
C SER A 72 -40.52 5.36 28.96
N LYS A 73 -39.41 6.11 28.81
CA LYS A 73 -38.90 7.20 29.69
C LYS A 73 -37.39 7.35 29.47
N ILE A 74 -37.02 8.30 28.61
CA ILE A 74 -35.62 8.70 28.39
C ILE A 74 -35.26 9.68 29.52
N THR A 75 -34.29 9.33 30.37
CA THR A 75 -33.76 10.23 31.40
C THR A 75 -32.85 11.27 30.73
N GLN A 76 -32.69 12.48 31.28
CA GLN A 76 -31.86 13.56 30.69
C GLN A 76 -30.43 13.09 30.31
N SER A 77 -29.89 12.12 31.04
CA SER A 77 -28.61 11.45 30.77
C SER A 77 -28.56 10.67 29.44
N ASP A 78 -29.68 10.08 29.03
CA ASP A 78 -29.74 9.23 27.84
C ASP A 78 -29.85 10.08 26.57
N GLN A 79 -30.44 11.28 26.67
CA GLN A 79 -30.50 12.24 25.56
C GLN A 79 -29.11 12.81 25.22
N GLU A 80 -28.29 13.10 26.23
CA GLU A 80 -26.91 13.57 26.03
C GLU A 80 -26.02 12.51 25.38
N ILE A 81 -26.19 11.23 25.76
CA ILE A 81 -25.47 10.11 25.15
C ILE A 81 -25.82 9.95 23.67
N VAL A 82 -27.10 10.02 23.30
CA VAL A 82 -27.54 9.90 21.90
C VAL A 82 -26.98 11.06 21.05
N ILE A 83 -27.01 12.29 21.57
CA ILE A 83 -26.44 13.46 20.90
C ILE A 83 -24.91 13.32 20.72
N ALA A 84 -24.20 12.79 21.72
CA ALA A 84 -22.77 12.55 21.63
C ALA A 84 -22.42 11.46 20.59
N LEU A 85 -23.23 10.40 20.50
CA LEU A 85 -23.06 9.34 19.50
C LEU A 85 -23.29 9.85 18.07
N ASP A 86 -24.29 10.70 17.87
CA ASP A 86 -24.57 11.30 16.56
C ASP A 86 -23.46 12.24 16.10
N LYS A 87 -22.91 13.06 17.01
CA LYS A 87 -21.72 13.89 16.73
C LYS A 87 -20.53 13.03 16.33
N LYS A 88 -20.23 11.97 17.10
CA LYS A 88 -19.14 11.04 16.79
C LYS A 88 -19.33 10.36 15.43
N LYS A 89 -20.56 9.97 15.09
CA LYS A 89 -20.90 9.39 13.77
C LYS A 89 -20.66 10.40 12.64
N GLN A 90 -21.04 11.65 12.84
CA GLN A 90 -20.80 12.73 11.89
C GLN A 90 -19.30 12.99 11.70
N ASP A 91 -18.52 13.04 12.78
CA ASP A 91 -17.07 13.23 12.73
C ASP A 91 -16.37 12.09 11.99
N ILE A 92 -16.74 10.84 12.27
CA ILE A 92 -16.25 9.67 11.53
C ILE A 92 -16.59 9.78 10.05
N GLY A 93 -17.81 10.21 9.71
CA GLY A 93 -18.23 10.45 8.34
C GLY A 93 -17.37 11.51 7.64
N ASN A 94 -17.09 12.62 8.33
CA ASN A 94 -16.27 13.71 7.82
C ASN A 94 -14.81 13.28 7.60
N ILE A 95 -14.22 12.55 8.56
CA ILE A 95 -12.87 11.99 8.43
C ILE A 95 -12.80 11.03 7.23
N ARG A 96 -13.76 10.11 7.09
CA ARG A 96 -13.79 9.16 5.95
C ARG A 96 -13.86 9.89 4.61
N LYS A 97 -14.68 10.94 4.50
CA LYS A 97 -14.77 11.78 3.29
C LYS A 97 -13.43 12.45 2.99
N PHE A 98 -12.79 13.05 3.99
CA PHE A 98 -11.49 13.69 3.85
C PHE A 98 -10.38 12.71 3.44
N VAL A 99 -10.35 11.53 4.07
CA VAL A 99 -9.43 10.44 3.73
C VAL A 99 -9.67 9.98 2.29
N GLY A 100 -10.92 9.76 1.88
CA GLY A 100 -11.27 9.38 0.51
C GLY A 100 -10.77 10.38 -0.54
N GLN A 101 -10.93 11.68 -0.28
CA GLN A 101 -10.40 12.73 -1.16
C GLN A 101 -8.87 12.73 -1.21
N SER A 102 -8.22 12.54 -0.05
CA SER A 102 -6.76 12.50 0.04
C SER A 102 -6.16 11.29 -0.68
N LEU A 103 -6.80 10.12 -0.57
CA LEU A 103 -6.44 8.91 -1.32
C LEU A 103 -6.62 9.12 -2.82
N LYS A 104 -7.72 9.77 -3.26
CA LYS A 104 -7.94 10.08 -4.68
C LYS A 104 -6.84 11.00 -5.24
N LYS A 105 -6.45 12.03 -4.49
CA LYS A 105 -5.32 12.91 -4.87
C LYS A 105 -4.02 12.13 -4.98
N GLN A 106 -3.77 11.21 -4.04
CA GLN A 106 -2.57 10.38 -4.07
C GLN A 106 -2.58 9.39 -5.24
N ALA A 107 -3.71 8.75 -5.52
CA ALA A 107 -3.88 7.88 -6.68
C ALA A 107 -3.60 8.62 -8.00
N GLY A 108 -4.07 9.87 -8.13
CA GLY A 108 -3.75 10.71 -9.29
C GLY A 108 -2.25 10.97 -9.44
N LYS A 109 -1.53 11.25 -8.35
CA LYS A 109 -0.07 11.40 -8.37
C LYS A 109 0.64 10.09 -8.77
N ILE A 110 0.19 8.96 -8.22
CA ILE A 110 0.76 7.64 -8.56
C ILE A 110 0.54 7.33 -10.04
N LEU A 111 -0.64 7.62 -10.58
CA LEU A 111 -0.94 7.40 -12.00
C LEU A 111 -0.05 8.25 -12.90
N ALA A 112 0.08 9.55 -12.60
CA ALA A 112 0.94 10.46 -13.36
C ALA A 112 2.42 10.05 -13.30
N LEU A 113 2.91 9.60 -12.14
CA LEU A 113 4.27 9.09 -12.02
C LEU A 113 4.46 7.77 -12.78
N SER A 114 3.44 6.92 -12.80
CA SER A 114 3.45 5.65 -13.52
C SER A 114 3.54 5.85 -15.03
N SER A 115 2.73 6.76 -15.60
CA SER A 115 2.75 7.04 -17.04
C SER A 115 4.08 7.64 -17.52
N VAL A 116 4.75 8.44 -16.68
CA VAL A 116 6.08 8.96 -16.97
C VAL A 116 7.14 7.85 -16.90
N LYS A 117 7.07 6.97 -15.90
CA LYS A 117 8.03 5.87 -15.72
C LYS A 117 7.88 4.80 -16.81
N TYR A 118 6.66 4.59 -17.28
CA TYR A 118 6.28 3.54 -18.21
C TYR A 118 5.55 4.17 -19.41
N PRO A 119 6.29 4.68 -20.41
CA PRO A 119 5.71 5.32 -21.56
C PRO A 119 4.84 4.34 -22.36
N ALA A 120 3.84 4.87 -23.05
CA ALA A 120 2.96 4.11 -23.93
C ALA A 120 3.76 3.46 -25.08
N VAL A 121 3.24 2.34 -25.57
CA VAL A 121 3.88 1.53 -26.62
C VAL A 121 2.87 1.32 -27.74
N ASN A 122 3.37 1.21 -28.97
CA ASN A 122 2.52 1.08 -30.14
C ASN A 122 2.12 -0.38 -30.38
N THR A 123 0.99 -0.57 -31.05
CA THR A 123 0.61 -1.86 -31.60
C THR A 123 1.66 -2.34 -32.62
N GLY A 124 2.01 -3.62 -32.60
CA GLY A 124 3.05 -4.21 -33.45
C GLY A 124 4.45 -4.21 -32.82
N ASP A 125 4.67 -3.49 -31.72
CA ASP A 125 5.95 -3.55 -31.01
C ASP A 125 6.14 -4.92 -30.35
N ASN A 126 7.36 -5.44 -30.45
CA ASN A 126 7.76 -6.67 -29.78
C ASN A 126 8.11 -6.38 -28.33
N VAL A 127 7.72 -7.27 -27.43
CA VAL A 127 7.87 -7.13 -25.99
C VAL A 127 8.28 -8.46 -25.36
N VAL A 128 8.95 -8.37 -24.22
CA VAL A 128 9.31 -9.52 -23.39
C VAL A 128 8.47 -9.50 -22.12
N VAL A 129 7.81 -10.61 -21.84
CA VAL A 129 7.04 -10.86 -20.62
C VAL A 129 7.82 -11.85 -19.75
N LYS A 130 7.98 -11.54 -18.46
CA LYS A 130 8.64 -12.45 -17.51
C LYS A 130 7.67 -13.53 -17.03
N ILE A 131 8.13 -14.78 -16.98
CA ILE A 131 7.37 -15.90 -16.42
C ILE A 131 7.63 -16.00 -14.92
N PRO A 132 6.58 -16.01 -14.07
CA PRO A 132 6.71 -16.28 -12.65
C PRO A 132 7.37 -17.64 -12.38
N ASP A 133 8.13 -17.75 -11.28
CA ASP A 133 8.81 -18.99 -10.94
C ASP A 133 7.85 -20.17 -10.70
N VAL A 134 6.63 -19.91 -10.22
CA VAL A 134 5.57 -20.92 -10.04
C VAL A 134 5.11 -21.52 -11.37
N ASP A 135 5.17 -20.72 -12.43
CA ASP A 135 4.76 -21.12 -13.77
C ASP A 135 5.87 -21.73 -14.62
N ARG A 136 7.11 -21.67 -14.13
CA ARG A 136 8.31 -22.11 -14.83
C ARG A 136 8.78 -23.48 -14.34
N VAL A 137 8.92 -24.45 -15.24
CA VAL A 137 9.66 -25.69 -14.96
C VAL A 137 11.16 -25.43 -15.08
N LYS A 138 12.02 -26.23 -14.42
CA LYS A 138 13.49 -26.00 -14.39
C LYS A 138 14.15 -25.79 -15.76
N ALA A 139 13.58 -26.35 -16.83
CA ALA A 139 14.11 -26.27 -18.19
C ALA A 139 13.43 -25.19 -19.06
N ASP A 140 12.38 -24.53 -18.56
CA ASP A 140 11.63 -23.54 -19.34
C ASP A 140 12.35 -22.18 -19.34
N ASP A 141 12.16 -21.41 -20.40
CA ASP A 141 12.66 -20.05 -20.51
C ASP A 141 12.09 -19.13 -19.42
N ARG A 142 12.87 -18.12 -19.02
CA ARG A 142 12.41 -17.14 -18.01
C ARG A 142 11.49 -16.08 -18.57
N ASN A 143 11.46 -15.96 -19.89
CA ASN A 143 10.92 -14.84 -20.62
C ASN A 143 10.20 -15.35 -21.87
N ILE A 144 9.08 -14.72 -22.23
CA ILE A 144 8.34 -15.00 -23.45
C ILE A 144 8.40 -13.76 -24.33
N ILE A 145 8.70 -13.94 -25.61
CA ILE A 145 8.61 -12.87 -26.61
C ILE A 145 7.18 -12.84 -27.15
N ALA A 146 6.58 -11.65 -27.15
CA ALA A 146 5.24 -11.40 -27.64
C ALA A 146 5.21 -10.10 -28.47
N VAL A 147 4.17 -9.92 -29.28
CA VAL A 147 3.86 -8.70 -30.01
C VAL A 147 2.59 -8.07 -29.43
N ILE A 148 2.52 -6.74 -29.38
CA ILE A 148 1.28 -6.06 -28.96
C ILE A 148 0.27 -6.13 -30.10
N ILE A 149 -0.88 -6.76 -29.84
CA ILE A 149 -1.97 -6.93 -30.82
C ILE A 149 -2.92 -5.73 -30.78
N SER A 150 -3.31 -5.30 -29.58
CA SER A 150 -4.23 -4.19 -29.39
C SER A 150 -4.01 -3.53 -28.03
N GLN A 151 -4.37 -2.25 -27.97
CA GLN A 151 -4.47 -1.51 -26.72
C GLN A 151 -5.95 -1.40 -26.33
N GLU A 152 -6.28 -1.90 -25.15
CA GLU A 152 -7.63 -1.85 -24.58
C GLU A 152 -7.84 -0.52 -23.84
N THR A 153 -9.08 -0.27 -23.41
CA THR A 153 -9.40 0.84 -22.52
C THR A 153 -8.55 0.78 -21.25
N GLU A 154 -8.20 1.95 -20.70
CA GLU A 154 -7.44 2.11 -19.44
C GLU A 154 -5.94 1.76 -19.50
N GLY A 155 -5.35 1.64 -20.70
CA GLY A 155 -3.88 1.48 -20.82
C GLY A 155 -3.39 0.05 -20.59
N MET A 156 -4.29 -0.91 -20.81
CA MET A 156 -4.00 -2.34 -20.81
C MET A 156 -3.74 -2.82 -22.24
N TYR A 157 -2.91 -3.85 -22.40
CA TYR A 157 -2.44 -4.33 -23.70
C TYR A 157 -2.74 -5.82 -23.87
N LYS A 158 -3.20 -6.20 -25.07
CA LYS A 158 -3.34 -7.59 -25.49
C LYS A 158 -2.07 -8.04 -26.21
N LEU A 159 -1.50 -9.15 -25.77
CA LEU A 159 -0.20 -9.63 -26.24
C LEU A 159 -0.35 -10.94 -27.00
N GLY A 160 0.32 -11.06 -28.15
CA GLY A 160 0.34 -12.22 -29.02
C GLY A 160 1.70 -12.90 -29.02
N THR A 161 1.73 -14.22 -28.89
CA THR A 161 2.95 -15.03 -29.01
C THR A 161 2.87 -15.85 -30.31
N LYS A 162 3.98 -16.50 -30.69
CA LYS A 162 3.99 -17.46 -31.80
C LYS A 162 2.96 -18.60 -31.64
N HIS A 163 2.53 -18.85 -30.41
CA HIS A 163 1.58 -19.92 -30.08
C HIS A 163 0.14 -19.47 -30.01
N GLY A 164 -0.13 -18.17 -29.90
CA GLY A 164 -1.47 -17.65 -29.73
C GLY A 164 -1.50 -16.39 -28.89
N ILE A 165 -2.71 -15.91 -28.62
CA ILE A 165 -2.94 -14.69 -27.86
C ILE A 165 -2.95 -15.00 -26.37
N LEU A 166 -2.18 -14.27 -25.57
CA LEU A 166 -2.22 -14.42 -24.12
C LEU A 166 -3.61 -14.07 -23.60
N ASN A 167 -4.16 -14.96 -22.78
CA ASN A 167 -5.53 -14.87 -22.24
C ASN A 167 -5.74 -13.71 -21.25
N GLN A 168 -4.69 -13.10 -20.73
CA GLN A 168 -4.75 -11.95 -19.83
C GLN A 168 -4.28 -10.66 -20.49
N LEU A 169 -4.82 -9.54 -20.01
CA LEU A 169 -4.35 -8.21 -20.39
C LEU A 169 -3.15 -7.81 -19.53
N TYR A 170 -2.23 -7.06 -20.15
CA TYR A 170 -1.00 -6.63 -19.51
C TYR A 170 -0.95 -5.12 -19.33
N ALA A 171 -0.53 -4.68 -18.15
CA ALA A 171 -0.14 -3.30 -17.92
C ALA A 171 1.29 -3.06 -18.43
N LYS A 172 1.60 -1.81 -18.78
CA LYS A 172 2.90 -1.43 -19.37
C LYS A 172 4.12 -1.84 -18.54
N ASN A 173 3.98 -1.90 -17.22
CA ASN A 173 5.05 -2.27 -16.28
C ASN A 173 5.33 -3.78 -16.21
N GLN A 174 4.47 -4.62 -16.79
CA GLN A 174 4.62 -6.08 -16.76
C GLN A 174 5.47 -6.63 -17.89
N PHE A 175 5.85 -5.80 -18.86
CA PHE A 175 6.66 -6.18 -20.00
C PHE A 175 7.68 -5.10 -20.38
N THR A 176 8.73 -5.53 -21.05
CA THR A 176 9.80 -4.67 -21.58
C THR A 176 9.78 -4.68 -23.10
N VAL A 177 9.90 -3.51 -23.73
CA VAL A 177 9.92 -3.40 -25.19
C VAL A 177 11.25 -3.96 -25.73
N CYS A 178 11.15 -4.81 -26.77
CA CYS A 178 12.28 -5.30 -27.53
C CYS A 178 12.76 -4.22 -28.51
N LYS A 179 14.07 -4.14 -28.72
CA LYS A 179 14.63 -3.29 -29.78
C LYS A 179 14.50 -3.94 -31.16
N GLU A 180 14.41 -5.26 -31.18
CA GLU A 180 14.38 -6.09 -32.38
C GLU A 180 12.97 -6.64 -32.60
N THR A 181 12.63 -6.87 -33.86
CA THR A 181 11.35 -7.45 -34.30
C THR A 181 11.51 -8.95 -34.51
N PHE A 182 10.81 -9.76 -33.72
CA PHE A 182 10.84 -11.23 -33.82
C PHE A 182 9.54 -11.81 -34.36
N ILE A 183 8.42 -11.19 -34.00
CA ILE A 183 7.05 -11.65 -34.29
C ILE A 183 6.28 -10.49 -34.89
N THR A 184 5.57 -10.73 -36.00
CA THR A 184 4.60 -9.79 -36.58
C THR A 184 3.19 -10.15 -36.13
N VAL A 185 2.25 -9.18 -36.21
CA VAL A 185 0.87 -9.39 -35.76
C VAL A 185 0.17 -10.48 -36.60
N ASP A 186 0.52 -10.61 -37.88
CA ASP A 186 -0.12 -11.55 -38.82
C ASP A 186 0.22 -13.02 -38.55
N ILE A 187 1.38 -13.31 -37.95
CA ILE A 187 1.80 -14.68 -37.67
C ILE A 187 1.24 -15.23 -36.35
N VAL A 188 0.53 -14.40 -35.58
CA VAL A 188 -0.04 -14.81 -34.29
C VAL A 188 -1.33 -15.60 -34.51
N PRO A 189 -1.42 -16.85 -34.02
CA PRO A 189 -2.66 -17.62 -34.10
C PRO A 189 -3.81 -16.97 -33.33
N GLN A 190 -5.01 -16.93 -33.91
CA GLN A 190 -6.22 -16.36 -33.28
C GLN A 190 -6.89 -17.35 -32.30
N HIS A 191 -6.14 -17.88 -31.34
CA HIS A 191 -6.69 -18.61 -30.20
C HIS A 191 -5.99 -18.19 -28.92
N GLU A 192 -6.68 -18.36 -27.78
CA GLU A 192 -6.14 -17.97 -26.49
C GLU A 192 -5.23 -19.04 -25.90
N VAL A 193 -4.10 -18.61 -25.33
CA VAL A 193 -3.13 -19.45 -24.65
C VAL A 193 -2.77 -18.86 -23.29
N THR A 194 -2.45 -19.74 -22.34
CA THR A 194 -1.91 -19.32 -21.04
C THR A 194 -0.44 -18.92 -21.16
N ILE A 195 0.08 -18.19 -20.17
CA ILE A 195 1.52 -17.84 -20.10
C ILE A 195 2.40 -19.08 -20.26
N ARG A 196 2.07 -20.16 -19.53
CA ARG A 196 2.84 -21.42 -19.57
C ARG A 196 2.84 -22.08 -20.95
N GLN A 197 1.75 -21.95 -21.71
CA GLN A 197 1.68 -22.48 -23.08
C GLN A 197 2.40 -21.58 -24.08
N GLY A 198 2.32 -20.25 -23.92
CA GLY A 198 3.02 -19.28 -24.76
C GLY A 198 4.54 -19.30 -24.62
N ALA A 199 5.05 -19.94 -23.56
CA ALA A 199 6.48 -20.05 -23.26
C ALA A 199 7.22 -21.20 -23.95
N LYS A 200 6.52 -22.02 -24.73
CA LYS A 200 7.06 -23.26 -25.31
C LYS A 200 7.78 -23.07 -26.65
#